data_AF-A0A075TVU4-F1
#
_entry.id   AF-A0A075TVU4-F1
#
_cell.length_a   1.000
_cell.length_b   1.000
_cell.length_c   1.000
_cell.angle_alpha   90.00
_cell.angle_beta   90.00
_cell.angle_gamma   90.00
#
_symmetry.space_group_name_H-M   'P 1'
#
loop_
_entity.id
_entity.type
_entity.pdbx_description
1 polymer ?
#
loop_
_entity_poly.entity_id
_entity_poly.type
_entity_poly.pdbx_seq_one_letter_code
_entity_poly.pdbx_strand_id
1 'polypeptide(L)'
;MTNLVSILILIAVALLAGWLGTKIGLSRVVGQLMAGLIVGPALLGWVEPTHLIDILAEAGVLLLLFNAGLETDIKALKKNAKPATYVAVMGVIVPLIAFPLAALAFGIAFDIAIFWGIVFAATSISITIAVLAEQNKIQTRVGAVVLGAAVLDDILALLLVTVYTMFIGSQGLSLTTLFPLIAFGLGLLVSRWSKAHDLHKGLSILGDWTLFPIFFGSIGLAVHLTISMHEMVMLVILTALAIATKYYGSGFGARFAGMDAIEGRAIGAGMVSRGEMALVIAKIGAGAGVLAPEQFAQFVVVIILSTIAAPIMLKPMLAKVN
;
A
#
# COMPACT_ATOMS: atom_id res chain seq x y z
N MET A 1 3.59 0.70 31.65
CA MET A 1 3.44 2.12 31.23
C MET A 1 1.96 2.41 31.03
N THR A 2 1.48 3.64 31.24
CA THR A 2 0.08 3.96 30.92
C THR A 2 -0.10 3.94 29.39
N ASN A 3 -1.30 3.58 28.91
CA ASN A 3 -1.60 3.53 27.47
C ASN A 3 -1.23 4.84 26.75
N LEU A 4 -1.40 5.98 27.43
CA LEU A 4 -1.05 7.30 26.90
C LEU A 4 0.46 7.48 26.67
N VAL A 5 1.30 7.03 27.60
CA VAL A 5 2.76 7.14 27.46
C VAL A 5 3.25 6.29 26.30
N SER A 6 2.72 5.07 26.15
CA SER A 6 3.03 4.18 25.03
C SER A 6 2.69 4.82 23.67
N ILE A 7 1.52 5.48 23.57
CA ILE A 7 1.11 6.21 22.37
C ILE A 7 2.02 7.39 22.08
N LEU A 8 2.39 8.18 23.10
CA LEU A 8 3.28 9.34 22.92
C LEU A 8 4.67 8.90 22.44
N ILE A 9 5.21 7.82 23.00
CA ILE A 9 6.49 7.25 22.55
C ILE A 9 6.37 6.75 21.11
N LEU A 10 5.32 6.00 20.80
CA LEU A 10 5.09 5.49 19.45
C LEU A 10 5.03 6.64 18.43
N ILE A 11 4.26 7.69 18.70
CA ILE A 11 4.15 8.86 17.81
C ILE A 11 5.50 9.56 17.68
N ALA A 12 6.17 9.85 18.79
CA ALA A 12 7.44 10.58 18.76
C ALA A 12 8.51 9.85 17.94
N VAL A 13 8.66 8.55 18.17
CA VAL A 13 9.65 7.73 17.45
C VAL A 13 9.23 7.52 15.99
N ALA A 14 7.94 7.33 15.71
CA ALA A 14 7.44 7.21 14.34
C ALA A 14 7.60 8.49 13.53
N LEU A 15 7.39 9.67 14.13
CA LEU A 15 7.65 10.96 13.49
C LEU A 15 9.15 11.14 13.20
N LEU A 16 10.00 10.83 14.18
CA LEU A 16 11.46 10.93 14.02
C LEU A 16 11.98 9.96 12.95
N ALA A 17 11.60 8.70 13.02
CA ALA A 17 12.02 7.68 12.08
C ALA A 17 11.46 7.92 10.67
N GLY A 18 10.21 8.39 10.56
CA GLY A 18 9.63 8.83 9.29
C GLY A 18 10.41 9.99 8.67
N TRP A 19 10.79 10.99 9.47
CA TRP A 19 11.63 12.09 9.01
C TRP A 19 13.02 11.60 8.58
N LEU A 20 13.69 10.77 9.39
CA LEU A 20 14.98 10.16 9.03
C LEU A 20 14.89 9.33 7.74
N GLY A 21 13.82 8.56 7.57
CA GLY A 21 13.55 7.76 6.38
C GLY A 21 13.57 8.60 5.11
N THR A 22 12.89 9.76 5.13
CA THR A 22 12.89 10.68 3.97
C THR A 22 14.27 11.29 3.69
N LYS A 23 15.14 11.46 4.70
CA LYS A 23 16.52 11.92 4.50
C LYS A 23 17.42 10.90 3.79
N ILE A 24 17.14 9.61 3.95
CA ILE A 24 17.89 8.52 3.29
C ILE A 24 17.22 8.01 2.00
N GLY A 25 16.20 8.74 1.49
CA GLY A 25 15.52 8.41 0.24
C GLY A 25 14.44 7.31 0.36
N LEU A 26 14.03 6.96 1.58
CA LEU A 26 12.89 6.06 1.84
C LEU A 26 11.60 6.86 2.02
N SER A 27 10.45 6.17 1.94
CA SER A 27 9.17 6.80 2.27
C SER A 27 9.03 7.02 3.77
N ARG A 28 8.26 8.05 4.15
CA ARG A 28 7.90 8.32 5.55
C ARG A 28 7.25 7.11 6.22
N VAL A 29 6.41 6.40 5.45
CA VAL A 29 5.70 5.18 5.87
C VAL A 29 6.67 4.09 6.30
N VAL A 30 7.72 3.82 5.50
CA VAL A 30 8.76 2.83 5.88
C VAL A 30 9.42 3.23 7.19
N GLY A 31 9.77 4.50 7.37
CA GLY A 31 10.33 4.99 8.63
C GLY A 31 9.38 4.79 9.83
N GLN A 32 8.09 5.06 9.66
CA GLN A 32 7.08 4.87 10.70
C GLN A 32 6.84 3.39 11.04
N LEU A 33 6.86 2.48 10.05
CA LEU A 33 6.82 1.04 10.28
C LEU A 33 8.05 0.58 11.09
N MET A 34 9.24 1.06 10.74
CA MET A 34 10.48 0.74 11.45
C MET A 34 10.47 1.26 12.88
N ALA A 35 9.89 2.43 13.13
CA ALA A 35 9.69 2.89 14.51
C ALA A 35 8.90 1.89 15.34
N GLY A 36 7.78 1.39 14.80
CA GLY A 36 6.98 0.35 15.45
C GLY A 36 7.79 -0.92 15.74
N LEU A 37 8.56 -1.41 14.77
CA LEU A 37 9.44 -2.56 14.97
C LEU A 37 10.47 -2.32 16.08
N ILE A 38 11.05 -1.11 16.13
CA ILE A 38 12.08 -0.72 17.09
C ILE A 38 11.52 -0.60 18.50
N VAL A 39 10.44 0.16 18.70
CA VAL A 39 9.86 0.35 20.04
C VAL A 39 9.02 -0.83 20.51
N GLY A 40 8.62 -1.69 19.58
CA GLY A 40 7.75 -2.82 19.82
C GLY A 40 8.43 -4.03 20.47
N PRO A 41 7.66 -5.09 20.73
CA PRO A 41 8.10 -6.28 21.46
C PRO A 41 9.25 -7.04 20.78
N ALA A 42 9.40 -6.85 19.46
CA ALA A 42 10.44 -7.49 18.69
C ALA A 42 11.86 -7.00 19.02
N LEU A 43 12.02 -5.75 19.46
CA LEU A 43 13.32 -5.15 19.75
C LEU A 43 13.39 -4.58 21.17
N LEU A 44 12.88 -3.37 21.40
CA LEU A 44 13.05 -2.69 22.70
C LEU A 44 11.97 -3.06 23.72
N GLY A 45 10.80 -3.50 23.28
CA GLY A 45 9.67 -3.85 24.16
C GLY A 45 9.15 -2.68 25.00
N TRP A 46 9.32 -1.44 24.53
CA TRP A 46 8.85 -0.24 25.24
C TRP A 46 7.37 0.03 25.03
N VAL A 47 6.84 -0.40 23.88
CA VAL A 47 5.45 -0.22 23.48
C VAL A 47 4.87 -1.58 23.14
N GLU A 48 3.84 -1.97 23.87
CA GLU A 48 3.05 -3.16 23.58
C GLU A 48 1.81 -2.78 22.74
N PRO A 49 1.30 -3.67 21.86
CA PRO A 49 0.00 -3.50 21.26
C PRO A 49 -1.09 -3.34 22.34
N THR A 50 -1.97 -2.35 22.19
CA THR A 50 -3.09 -2.12 23.11
C THR A 50 -4.35 -1.82 22.34
N HIS A 51 -5.51 -2.12 22.95
CA HIS A 51 -6.81 -1.85 22.34
C HIS A 51 -7.00 -0.37 21.91
N LEU A 52 -6.45 0.58 22.68
CA LEU A 52 -6.52 1.99 22.32
C LEU A 52 -5.67 2.31 21.07
N ILE A 53 -4.49 1.69 20.94
CA ILE A 53 -3.66 1.82 19.73
C ILE A 53 -4.42 1.25 18.52
N ASP A 54 -5.10 0.10 18.67
CA ASP A 54 -5.89 -0.49 17.58
C ASP A 54 -7.03 0.42 17.12
N ILE A 55 -7.83 0.99 18.04
CA ILE A 55 -8.91 1.94 17.70
C ILE A 55 -8.36 3.16 16.96
N LEU A 56 -7.25 3.73 17.45
CA LEU A 56 -6.63 4.91 16.83
C LEU A 56 -6.02 4.57 15.46
N ALA A 57 -5.45 3.37 15.32
CA ALA A 57 -4.94 2.87 14.05
C ALA A 57 -6.06 2.67 13.03
N GLU A 58 -7.21 2.12 13.44
CA GLU A 58 -8.41 1.99 12.59
C GLU A 58 -8.93 3.34 12.11
N ALA A 59 -9.03 4.33 13.03
CA ALA A 59 -9.35 5.70 12.65
C ALA A 59 -8.34 6.29 11.65
N GLY A 60 -7.05 5.99 11.84
CA GLY A 60 -5.97 6.37 10.93
C GLY A 60 -6.11 5.75 9.55
N VAL A 61 -6.47 4.46 9.44
CA VAL A 61 -6.76 3.79 8.17
C VAL A 61 -7.90 4.49 7.43
N LEU A 62 -9.01 4.77 8.12
CA LEU A 62 -10.17 5.41 7.49
C LEU A 62 -9.84 6.82 7.00
N LEU A 63 -9.12 7.60 7.80
CA LEU A 63 -8.66 8.92 7.39
C LEU A 63 -7.69 8.85 6.21
N LEU A 64 -6.80 7.87 6.19
CA LEU A 64 -5.83 7.65 5.11
C LEU A 64 -6.53 7.35 3.79
N LEU A 65 -7.52 6.44 3.81
CA LEU A 65 -8.32 6.08 2.64
C LEU A 65 -9.17 7.25 2.14
N PHE A 66 -9.76 8.01 3.06
CA PHE A 66 -10.49 9.23 2.71
C PHE A 66 -9.57 10.27 2.05
N ASN A 67 -8.38 10.50 2.62
CA ASN A 67 -7.40 11.40 2.03
C ASN A 67 -6.90 10.92 0.66
N ALA A 68 -6.69 9.62 0.47
CA ALA A 68 -6.33 9.05 -0.83
C ALA A 68 -7.42 9.30 -1.88
N GLY A 69 -8.70 9.15 -1.50
CA GLY A 69 -9.83 9.53 -2.37
C GLY A 69 -9.85 11.03 -2.67
N LEU A 70 -9.59 11.89 -1.68
CA LEU A 70 -9.55 13.35 -1.84
C LEU A 70 -8.44 13.83 -2.78
N GLU A 71 -7.26 13.19 -2.72
CA GLU A 71 -6.08 13.56 -3.52
C GLU A 71 -6.20 13.12 -4.99
N THR A 72 -7.21 12.31 -5.31
CA THR A 72 -7.42 11.78 -6.66
C THR A 72 -7.72 12.88 -7.68
N ASP A 73 -6.83 13.06 -8.66
CA ASP A 73 -7.06 13.95 -9.81
C ASP A 73 -7.94 13.26 -10.89
N ILE A 74 -9.24 13.53 -10.80
CA ILE A 74 -10.24 13.05 -11.77
C ILE A 74 -9.95 13.50 -13.20
N LYS A 75 -9.32 14.67 -13.40
CA LYS A 75 -8.99 15.17 -14.74
C LYS A 75 -7.81 14.39 -15.32
N ALA A 76 -6.80 14.09 -14.51
CA ALA A 76 -5.68 13.25 -14.91
C ALA A 76 -6.16 11.83 -15.29
N LEU A 77 -7.09 11.26 -14.51
CA LEU A 77 -7.70 9.96 -14.81
C LEU A 77 -8.36 9.94 -16.20
N LYS A 78 -9.03 11.02 -16.59
CA LYS A 78 -9.70 11.13 -17.90
C LYS A 78 -8.73 11.32 -19.07
N LYS A 79 -7.63 12.05 -18.85
CA LYS A 79 -6.70 12.46 -19.92
C LYS A 79 -5.91 11.31 -20.55
N ASN A 80 -5.77 10.16 -19.87
CA ASN A 80 -5.19 8.93 -20.42
C ASN A 80 -5.94 7.68 -19.94
N ALA A 81 -7.28 7.74 -19.91
CA ALA A 81 -8.11 6.69 -19.33
C ALA A 81 -7.82 5.30 -19.92
N LYS A 82 -7.73 5.18 -21.25
CA LYS A 82 -7.54 3.88 -21.90
C LYS A 82 -6.23 3.21 -21.47
N PRO A 83 -5.03 3.81 -21.63
CA PRO A 83 -3.80 3.20 -21.11
C PRO A 83 -3.83 2.95 -19.60
N ALA A 84 -4.32 3.90 -18.80
CA ALA A 84 -4.42 3.75 -17.36
C ALA A 84 -5.27 2.52 -16.95
N THR A 85 -6.39 2.30 -17.62
CA THR A 85 -7.26 1.15 -17.38
C THR A 85 -6.57 -0.17 -17.72
N TYR A 86 -5.90 -0.29 -18.87
CA TYR A 86 -5.18 -1.53 -19.20
C TYR A 86 -4.04 -1.82 -18.22
N VAL A 87 -3.30 -0.77 -17.82
CA VAL A 87 -2.22 -0.88 -16.83
C VAL A 87 -2.76 -1.35 -15.49
N ALA A 88 -3.88 -0.78 -15.03
CA ALA A 88 -4.50 -1.13 -13.76
C ALA A 88 -5.06 -2.57 -13.78
N VAL A 89 -5.88 -2.89 -14.79
CA VAL A 89 -6.50 -4.22 -14.93
C VAL A 89 -5.44 -5.31 -15.01
N MET A 90 -4.39 -5.15 -15.83
CA MET A 90 -3.30 -6.13 -15.89
C MET A 90 -2.43 -6.12 -14.61
N GLY A 91 -2.27 -4.95 -14.00
CA GLY A 91 -1.59 -4.76 -12.71
C GLY A 91 -2.30 -5.43 -11.54
N VAL A 92 -3.61 -5.73 -11.67
CA VAL A 92 -4.42 -6.44 -10.67
C VAL A 92 -4.58 -7.91 -11.01
N ILE A 93 -4.93 -8.25 -12.27
CA ILE A 93 -5.16 -9.64 -12.70
C ILE A 93 -3.90 -10.49 -12.54
N VAL A 94 -2.72 -9.97 -12.90
CA VAL A 94 -1.48 -10.76 -12.85
C VAL A 94 -1.13 -11.15 -11.40
N PRO A 95 -1.10 -10.23 -10.41
CA PRO A 95 -0.95 -10.62 -9.01
C PRO A 95 -2.07 -11.54 -8.49
N LEU A 96 -3.33 -11.30 -8.88
CA LEU A 96 -4.47 -12.14 -8.49
C LEU A 96 -4.39 -13.58 -8.99
N ILE A 97 -3.58 -13.87 -10.01
CA ILE A 97 -3.36 -15.24 -10.47
C ILE A 97 -2.07 -15.79 -9.85
N ALA A 98 -0.98 -15.01 -9.91
CA ALA A 98 0.33 -15.49 -9.54
C ALA A 98 0.49 -15.75 -8.03
N PHE A 99 -0.04 -14.87 -7.17
CA PHE A 99 0.08 -15.03 -5.72
C PHE A 99 -0.74 -16.20 -5.18
N PRO A 100 -2.01 -16.42 -5.60
CA PRO A 100 -2.73 -17.60 -5.17
C PRO A 100 -2.05 -18.90 -5.62
N LEU A 101 -1.53 -18.95 -6.86
CA LEU A 101 -0.77 -20.13 -7.32
C LEU A 101 0.48 -20.39 -6.48
N ALA A 102 1.23 -19.34 -6.14
CA ALA A 102 2.38 -19.46 -5.25
C ALA A 102 1.95 -19.91 -3.84
N ALA A 103 0.90 -19.32 -3.27
CA ALA A 103 0.37 -19.68 -1.96
C ALA A 103 -0.06 -21.16 -1.89
N LEU A 104 -0.80 -21.63 -2.90
CA LEU A 104 -1.20 -23.03 -3.03
C LEU A 104 0.01 -23.97 -3.11
N ALA A 105 1.07 -23.58 -3.81
CA ALA A 105 2.31 -24.36 -3.89
C ALA A 105 3.03 -24.46 -2.53
N PHE A 106 2.82 -23.51 -1.63
CA PHE A 106 3.27 -23.55 -0.23
C PHE A 106 2.28 -24.24 0.72
N GLY A 107 1.20 -24.85 0.19
CA GLY A 107 0.21 -25.56 1.00
C GLY A 107 -0.76 -24.64 1.75
N ILE A 108 -0.85 -23.37 1.38
CA ILE A 108 -1.83 -22.43 1.94
C ILE A 108 -3.22 -22.75 1.40
N ALA A 109 -4.23 -22.64 2.26
CA ALA A 109 -5.63 -22.87 1.87
C ALA A 109 -6.09 -21.89 0.77
N PHE A 110 -7.02 -22.34 -0.08
CA PHE A 110 -7.42 -21.62 -1.29
C PHE A 110 -8.05 -20.25 -1.02
N ASP A 111 -8.84 -20.14 0.03
CA ASP A 111 -9.41 -18.89 0.52
C ASP A 111 -8.31 -17.89 0.86
N ILE A 112 -7.37 -18.27 1.73
CA ILE A 112 -6.24 -17.42 2.12
C ILE A 112 -5.35 -17.11 0.91
N ALA A 113 -5.15 -18.07 0.01
CA ALA A 113 -4.37 -17.89 -1.21
C ALA A 113 -4.92 -16.76 -2.10
N ILE A 114 -6.25 -16.66 -2.28
CA ILE A 114 -6.88 -15.54 -2.99
C ILE A 114 -6.53 -14.21 -2.31
N PHE A 115 -6.58 -14.17 -0.98
CA PHE A 115 -6.28 -12.96 -0.23
C PHE A 115 -4.84 -12.45 -0.45
N TRP A 116 -3.88 -13.36 -0.63
CA TRP A 116 -2.50 -13.01 -0.99
C TRP A 116 -2.48 -12.20 -2.29
N GLY A 117 -3.22 -12.65 -3.29
CA GLY A 117 -3.39 -11.92 -4.55
C GLY A 117 -3.96 -10.53 -4.39
N ILE A 118 -4.96 -10.35 -3.51
CA ILE A 118 -5.61 -9.05 -3.28
C ILE A 118 -4.65 -8.06 -2.61
N VAL A 119 -3.97 -8.47 -1.52
CA VAL A 119 -2.99 -7.62 -0.82
C VAL A 119 -1.92 -7.13 -1.78
N PHE A 120 -1.40 -8.04 -2.59
CA PHE A 120 -0.27 -7.79 -3.46
C PHE A 120 -0.63 -7.25 -4.85
N ALA A 121 -1.93 -7.11 -5.13
CA ALA A 121 -2.46 -6.33 -6.24
C ALA A 121 -2.54 -4.82 -5.94
N ALA A 122 -2.46 -4.38 -4.68
CA ALA A 122 -2.45 -2.95 -4.37
C ALA A 122 -1.08 -2.31 -4.63
N THR A 123 -1.09 -1.10 -5.21
CA THR A 123 0.10 -0.28 -5.50
C THR A 123 0.09 0.97 -4.61
N SER A 124 1.23 1.67 -4.48
CA SER A 124 1.31 2.97 -3.80
C SER A 124 1.64 4.11 -4.75
N ILE A 125 0.84 5.17 -4.66
CA ILE A 125 0.97 6.42 -5.42
C ILE A 125 2.11 7.29 -4.88
N SER A 126 2.25 7.41 -3.55
CA SER A 126 3.08 8.42 -2.89
C SER A 126 4.55 8.38 -3.32
N ILE A 127 5.12 7.17 -3.38
CA ILE A 127 6.54 6.96 -3.72
C ILE A 127 6.78 7.25 -5.20
N THR A 128 5.85 6.80 -6.04
CA THR A 128 5.96 6.98 -7.47
C THR A 128 5.76 8.44 -7.88
N ILE A 129 4.86 9.18 -7.21
CA ILE A 129 4.78 10.64 -7.34
C ILE A 129 6.11 11.29 -6.98
N ALA A 130 6.70 10.95 -5.83
CA ALA A 130 7.95 11.56 -5.38
C ALA A 130 9.08 11.36 -6.40
N VAL A 131 9.23 10.15 -6.95
CA VAL A 131 10.25 9.86 -7.96
C VAL A 131 9.95 10.54 -9.29
N LEU A 132 8.68 10.57 -9.73
CA LEU A 132 8.28 11.31 -10.93
C LEU A 132 8.52 12.82 -10.77
N ALA A 133 8.29 13.38 -9.58
CA ALA A 133 8.55 14.78 -9.24
C ALA A 133 10.04 15.08 -9.32
N GLU A 134 10.86 14.26 -8.66
CA GLU A 134 12.32 14.38 -8.64
C GLU A 134 12.92 14.36 -10.06
N GLN A 135 12.34 13.55 -10.96
CA GLN A 135 12.77 13.45 -12.35
C GLN A 135 12.08 14.44 -13.30
N ASN A 136 11.22 15.35 -12.80
CA ASN A 136 10.40 16.27 -13.60
C ASN A 136 9.50 15.58 -14.65
N LYS A 137 9.04 14.35 -14.37
CA LYS A 137 8.24 13.52 -15.29
C LYS A 137 6.75 13.43 -14.94
N ILE A 138 6.25 14.12 -13.90
CA ILE A 138 4.81 14.10 -13.51
C ILE A 138 3.89 14.44 -14.68
N GLN A 139 4.23 15.49 -15.44
CA GLN A 139 3.36 16.01 -16.50
C GLN A 139 3.48 15.23 -17.82
N THR A 140 4.34 14.22 -17.87
CA THR A 140 4.50 13.38 -19.07
C THR A 140 3.34 12.39 -19.23
N ARG A 141 3.25 11.78 -20.42
CA ARG A 141 2.29 10.72 -20.67
C ARG A 141 2.48 9.54 -19.71
N VAL A 142 3.73 9.11 -19.49
CA VAL A 142 4.05 8.05 -18.52
C VAL A 142 3.60 8.43 -17.12
N GLY A 143 3.92 9.64 -16.66
CA GLY A 143 3.46 10.14 -15.36
C GLY A 143 1.94 10.11 -15.24
N ALA A 144 1.21 10.65 -16.20
CA ALA A 144 -0.25 10.67 -16.20
C ALA A 144 -0.87 9.26 -16.21
N VAL A 145 -0.29 8.31 -16.95
CA VAL A 145 -0.77 6.92 -17.00
C VAL A 145 -0.54 6.20 -15.68
N VAL A 146 0.64 6.35 -15.08
CA VAL A 146 0.97 5.75 -13.78
C VAL A 146 0.03 6.27 -12.69
N LEU A 147 -0.17 7.60 -12.62
CA LEU A 147 -1.06 8.21 -11.62
C LEU A 147 -2.51 7.78 -11.82
N GLY A 148 -3.00 7.77 -13.06
CA GLY A 148 -4.36 7.32 -13.36
C GLY A 148 -4.55 5.82 -13.07
N ALA A 149 -3.58 4.99 -13.41
CA ALA A 149 -3.64 3.55 -13.17
C ALA A 149 -3.62 3.22 -11.68
N ALA A 150 -2.80 3.92 -10.89
CA ALA A 150 -2.71 3.68 -9.47
C ALA A 150 -4.01 4.01 -8.71
N VAL A 151 -4.73 5.07 -9.12
CA VAL A 151 -6.08 5.37 -8.58
C VAL A 151 -7.06 4.23 -8.90
N LEU A 152 -7.04 3.72 -10.14
CA LEU A 152 -7.91 2.60 -10.53
C LEU A 152 -7.53 1.33 -9.77
N ASP A 153 -6.24 1.06 -9.57
CA ASP A 153 -5.75 -0.06 -8.76
C ASP A 153 -6.29 0.02 -7.33
N ASP A 154 -6.26 1.19 -6.70
CA ASP A 154 -6.77 1.37 -5.33
C ASP A 154 -8.29 1.09 -5.25
N ILE A 155 -9.06 1.59 -6.22
CA ILE A 155 -10.50 1.31 -6.31
C ILE A 155 -10.75 -0.20 -6.49
N LEU A 156 -10.03 -0.83 -7.42
CA LEU A 156 -10.17 -2.26 -7.70
C LEU A 156 -9.75 -3.10 -6.49
N ALA A 157 -8.65 -2.76 -5.82
CA ALA A 157 -8.16 -3.48 -4.66
C ALA A 157 -9.12 -3.37 -3.47
N LEU A 158 -9.68 -2.19 -3.21
CA LEU A 158 -10.71 -2.00 -2.18
C LEU A 158 -12.01 -2.74 -2.51
N LEU A 159 -12.40 -2.77 -3.78
CA LEU A 159 -13.56 -3.56 -4.21
C LEU A 159 -13.31 -5.06 -4.02
N LEU A 160 -12.13 -5.55 -4.40
CA LEU A 160 -11.75 -6.95 -4.26
C LEU A 160 -11.67 -7.39 -2.80
N VAL A 161 -11.06 -6.61 -1.91
CA VAL A 161 -11.01 -6.95 -0.47
C VAL A 161 -12.42 -6.94 0.14
N THR A 162 -13.29 -6.03 -0.30
CA THR A 162 -14.68 -5.96 0.15
C THR A 162 -15.45 -7.21 -0.29
N VAL A 163 -15.40 -7.56 -1.59
CA VAL A 163 -16.03 -8.77 -2.12
C VAL A 163 -15.47 -10.02 -1.44
N TYR A 164 -14.15 -10.10 -1.25
CA TYR A 164 -13.53 -11.22 -0.57
C TYR A 164 -14.07 -11.37 0.86
N THR A 165 -14.05 -10.31 1.66
CA THR A 165 -14.48 -10.36 3.07
C THR A 165 -15.98 -10.70 3.20
N MET A 166 -16.79 -10.29 2.23
CA MET A 166 -18.23 -10.57 2.18
C MET A 166 -18.57 -12.03 1.83
N PHE A 167 -17.87 -12.61 0.85
CA PHE A 167 -18.28 -13.89 0.25
C PHE A 167 -17.37 -15.07 0.58
N ILE A 168 -16.10 -14.81 0.88
CA ILE A 168 -15.08 -15.84 1.14
C ILE A 168 -14.63 -15.76 2.60
N GLY A 169 -14.50 -14.56 3.14
CA GLY A 169 -14.19 -14.33 4.55
C GLY A 169 -15.29 -14.82 5.49
N SER A 170 -14.90 -15.11 6.73
CA SER A 170 -15.78 -15.64 7.79
C SER A 170 -16.76 -14.61 8.39
N GLN A 171 -16.67 -13.34 7.98
CA GLN A 171 -17.39 -12.21 8.59
C GLN A 171 -18.76 -11.92 7.96
N GLY A 172 -19.04 -12.42 6.75
CA GLY A 172 -20.27 -12.12 6.01
C GLY A 172 -20.43 -10.61 5.69
N LEU A 173 -21.66 -10.19 5.39
CA LEU A 173 -21.97 -8.79 5.11
C LEU A 173 -22.11 -7.99 6.43
N SER A 174 -21.06 -7.27 6.81
CA SER A 174 -21.09 -6.29 7.89
C SER A 174 -20.89 -4.87 7.34
N LEU A 175 -21.49 -3.86 7.98
CA LEU A 175 -21.24 -2.47 7.64
C LEU A 175 -19.76 -2.09 7.81
N THR A 176 -19.05 -2.76 8.72
CA THR A 176 -17.63 -2.51 8.99
C THR A 176 -16.73 -2.90 7.82
N THR A 177 -17.10 -3.89 7.01
CA THR A 177 -16.30 -4.30 5.83
C THR A 177 -16.42 -3.29 4.69
N LEU A 178 -17.49 -2.48 4.67
CA LEU A 178 -17.70 -1.44 3.67
C LEU A 178 -17.00 -0.12 4.02
N PHE A 179 -16.63 0.12 5.28
CA PHE A 179 -16.05 1.40 5.71
C PHE A 179 -14.81 1.83 4.91
N PRO A 180 -13.84 0.96 4.58
CA PRO A 180 -12.71 1.34 3.74
C PRO A 180 -13.12 1.87 2.36
N LEU A 181 -14.01 1.15 1.68
CA LEU A 181 -14.52 1.51 0.36
C LEU A 181 -15.36 2.80 0.42
N ILE A 182 -16.20 2.94 1.46
CA ILE A 182 -17.01 4.14 1.70
C ILE A 182 -16.11 5.35 1.98
N ALA A 183 -15.09 5.21 2.83
CA ALA A 183 -14.16 6.29 3.15
C ALA A 183 -13.44 6.79 1.88
N PHE A 184 -12.87 5.87 1.08
CA PHE A 184 -12.25 6.22 -0.18
C PHE A 184 -13.24 6.86 -1.17
N GLY A 185 -14.43 6.26 -1.33
CA GLY A 185 -15.48 6.78 -2.22
C GLY A 185 -15.97 8.16 -1.82
N LEU A 186 -16.15 8.43 -0.53
CA LEU A 186 -16.49 9.76 -0.02
C LEU A 186 -15.37 10.76 -0.30
N GLY A 187 -14.10 10.37 -0.10
CA GLY A 187 -12.96 11.19 -0.48
C GLY A 187 -12.99 11.55 -1.96
N LEU A 188 -13.25 10.57 -2.83
CA LEU A 188 -13.36 10.76 -4.28
C LEU A 188 -14.53 11.68 -4.68
N LEU A 189 -15.65 11.62 -3.96
CA LEU A 189 -16.78 12.52 -4.21
C LEU A 189 -16.45 13.95 -3.77
N VAL A 190 -15.83 14.11 -2.60
CA VAL A 190 -15.46 15.41 -2.04
C VAL A 190 -14.31 16.04 -2.81
N SER A 191 -13.44 15.27 -3.49
CA SER A 191 -12.35 15.80 -4.32
C SER A 191 -12.82 16.75 -5.43
N ARG A 192 -14.10 16.68 -5.82
CA ARG A 192 -14.71 17.55 -6.83
C ARG A 192 -15.16 18.91 -6.29
N TRP A 193 -15.15 19.08 -4.97
CA TRP A 193 -15.56 20.32 -4.31
C TRP A 193 -14.45 21.38 -4.37
N SER A 194 -14.81 22.66 -4.50
CA SER A 194 -13.83 23.75 -4.66
C SER A 194 -12.87 23.90 -3.48
N LYS A 195 -13.30 23.52 -2.27
CA LYS A 195 -12.49 23.56 -1.04
C LYS A 195 -11.85 22.20 -0.69
N ALA A 196 -11.88 21.22 -1.60
CA ALA A 196 -11.30 19.91 -1.36
C ALA A 196 -9.82 19.98 -0.97
N HIS A 197 -9.08 20.90 -1.60
CA HIS A 197 -7.66 21.10 -1.29
C HIS A 197 -7.42 21.59 0.15
N ASP A 198 -8.22 22.56 0.62
CA ASP A 198 -8.12 23.08 2.00
C ASP A 198 -8.52 22.01 3.02
N LEU A 199 -9.57 21.24 2.72
CA LEU A 199 -10.00 20.12 3.55
C LEU A 199 -8.91 19.05 3.64
N HIS A 200 -8.37 18.62 2.49
CA HIS A 200 -7.27 17.67 2.43
C HIS A 200 -6.08 18.16 3.25
N LYS A 201 -5.69 19.43 3.12
CA LYS A 201 -4.59 20.02 3.90
C LYS A 201 -4.85 19.98 5.41
N GLY A 202 -6.06 20.29 5.85
CA GLY A 202 -6.42 20.22 7.27
C GLY A 202 -6.39 18.79 7.82
N LEU A 203 -6.96 17.85 7.06
CA LEU A 203 -7.03 16.44 7.43
C LEU A 203 -5.67 15.74 7.35
N SER A 204 -4.82 16.10 6.40
CA SER A 204 -3.47 15.57 6.28
C SER A 204 -2.58 16.04 7.43
N ILE A 205 -2.72 17.29 7.89
CA ILE A 205 -2.03 17.75 9.11
C ILE A 205 -2.44 16.91 10.31
N LEU A 206 -3.74 16.69 10.51
CA LEU A 206 -4.21 15.85 11.61
C LEU A 206 -3.68 14.41 11.49
N GLY A 207 -3.77 13.81 10.31
CA GLY A 207 -3.27 12.47 10.03
C GLY A 207 -1.77 12.34 10.26
N ASP A 208 -0.97 13.19 9.63
CA ASP A 208 0.50 13.13 9.65
C ASP A 208 1.10 13.25 11.05
N TRP A 209 0.49 14.07 11.91
CA TRP A 209 1.01 14.34 13.24
C TRP A 209 0.49 13.36 14.30
N THR A 210 -0.62 12.66 14.03
CA THR A 210 -1.28 11.82 15.03
C THR A 210 -1.61 10.43 14.49
N LEU A 211 -2.65 10.30 13.67
CA LEU A 211 -3.24 9.01 13.32
C LEU A 211 -2.37 8.14 12.40
N PHE A 212 -1.65 8.72 11.44
CA PHE A 212 -0.80 7.94 10.53
C PHE A 212 0.43 7.35 11.22
N PRO A 213 1.20 8.10 12.04
CA PRO A 213 2.24 7.52 12.88
C PRO A 213 1.74 6.37 13.78
N ILE A 214 0.53 6.50 14.36
CA ILE A 214 -0.06 5.44 15.17
C ILE A 214 -0.42 4.23 14.30
N PHE A 215 -1.07 4.43 13.16
CA PHE A 215 -1.44 3.36 12.25
C PHE A 215 -0.20 2.57 11.77
N PHE A 216 0.75 3.24 11.13
CA PHE A 216 1.95 2.57 10.62
C PHE A 216 2.84 2.03 11.74
N GLY A 217 2.99 2.77 12.84
CA GLY A 217 3.70 2.28 14.02
C GLY A 217 3.07 1.00 14.58
N SER A 218 1.73 0.94 14.68
CA SER A 218 1.01 -0.25 15.17
C SER A 218 1.22 -1.48 14.31
N ILE A 219 1.35 -1.30 12.99
CA ILE A 219 1.70 -2.40 12.08
C ILE A 219 3.11 -2.91 12.40
N GLY A 220 4.06 -2.01 12.64
CA GLY A 220 5.42 -2.38 13.05
C GLY A 220 5.47 -3.11 14.40
N LEU A 221 4.62 -2.75 15.36
CA LEU A 221 4.52 -3.44 16.66
C LEU A 221 4.12 -4.92 16.53
N ALA A 222 3.37 -5.26 15.48
CA ALA A 222 2.86 -6.61 15.23
C ALA A 222 3.86 -7.51 14.47
N VAL A 223 5.04 -6.99 14.11
CA VAL A 223 6.07 -7.78 13.42
C VAL A 223 6.91 -8.55 14.44
N HIS A 224 7.12 -9.84 14.20
CA HIS A 224 8.03 -10.69 14.99
C HIS A 224 9.32 -10.98 14.21
N LEU A 225 10.48 -10.97 14.88
CA LEU A 225 11.79 -11.14 14.23
C LEU A 225 12.30 -12.58 14.17
N THR A 226 11.60 -13.53 14.78
CA THR A 226 11.96 -14.95 14.74
C THR A 226 11.50 -15.55 13.42
N ILE A 227 12.34 -15.46 12.40
CA ILE A 227 12.07 -15.99 11.05
C ILE A 227 12.81 -17.32 10.89
N SER A 228 12.08 -18.39 10.61
CA SER A 228 12.63 -19.70 10.24
C SER A 228 13.20 -19.69 8.81
N MET A 229 14.04 -20.68 8.48
CA MET A 229 14.61 -20.80 7.13
C MET A 229 13.53 -20.93 6.03
N HIS A 230 12.44 -21.65 6.32
CA HIS A 230 11.33 -21.79 5.38
C HIS A 230 10.64 -20.44 5.11
N GLU A 231 10.42 -19.64 6.16
CA GLU A 231 9.82 -18.32 6.04
C GLU A 231 10.71 -17.33 5.31
N MET A 232 12.04 -17.43 5.48
CA MET A 232 12.99 -16.61 4.74
C MET A 232 12.95 -16.91 3.23
N VAL A 233 12.87 -18.19 2.84
CA VAL A 233 12.71 -18.59 1.43
C VAL A 233 11.40 -18.08 0.85
N MET A 234 10.30 -18.24 1.59
CA MET A 234 9.00 -17.74 1.17
C MET A 234 8.99 -16.22 1.02
N LEU A 235 9.62 -15.48 1.93
CA LEU A 235 9.75 -14.03 1.88
C LEU A 235 10.50 -13.57 0.62
N VAL A 236 11.63 -14.21 0.29
CA VAL A 236 12.38 -13.89 -0.94
C VAL A 236 11.53 -14.16 -2.18
N ILE A 237 10.81 -15.28 -2.21
CA ILE A 237 9.94 -15.64 -3.33
C ILE A 237 8.79 -14.64 -3.46
N LEU A 238 8.12 -14.28 -2.36
CA LEU A 238 7.02 -13.32 -2.37
C LEU A 238 7.48 -11.92 -2.77
N THR A 239 8.67 -11.48 -2.36
CA THR A 239 9.26 -10.21 -2.82
C THR A 239 9.66 -10.26 -4.30
N ALA A 240 10.22 -11.36 -4.78
CA ALA A 240 10.54 -11.51 -6.20
C ALA A 240 9.26 -11.49 -7.04
N LEU A 241 8.25 -12.26 -6.61
CA LEU A 241 6.92 -12.28 -7.23
C LEU A 241 6.30 -10.89 -7.17
N ALA A 242 6.51 -10.16 -6.06
CA ALA A 242 5.98 -8.83 -5.86
C ALA A 242 6.32 -7.87 -6.98
N ILE A 243 7.63 -7.83 -7.22
CA ILE A 243 8.26 -6.96 -8.17
C ILE A 243 7.90 -7.44 -9.57
N ALA A 244 8.04 -8.73 -9.84
CA ALA A 244 7.82 -9.30 -11.17
C ALA A 244 6.37 -9.12 -11.65
N THR A 245 5.37 -9.46 -10.83
CA THR A 245 3.97 -9.42 -11.27
C THR A 245 3.51 -8.00 -11.58
N LYS A 246 3.95 -7.02 -10.78
CA LYS A 246 3.60 -5.61 -11.03
C LYS A 246 4.41 -5.03 -12.17
N TYR A 247 5.72 -5.26 -12.20
CA TYR A 247 6.59 -4.78 -13.26
C TYR A 247 6.12 -5.26 -14.65
N TYR A 248 5.91 -6.57 -14.79
CA TYR A 248 5.46 -7.14 -16.05
C TYR A 248 3.97 -6.89 -16.28
N GLY A 249 3.08 -7.13 -15.32
CA GLY A 249 1.64 -6.95 -15.51
C GLY A 249 1.26 -5.55 -15.98
N SER A 250 1.68 -4.52 -15.23
CA SER A 250 1.42 -3.12 -15.58
C SER A 250 2.16 -2.68 -16.84
N GLY A 251 3.40 -3.15 -17.05
CA GLY A 251 4.16 -2.84 -18.26
C GLY A 251 3.58 -3.46 -19.53
N PHE A 252 3.08 -4.70 -19.46
CA PHE A 252 2.34 -5.34 -20.56
C PHE A 252 1.01 -4.64 -20.81
N GLY A 253 0.28 -4.23 -19.76
CA GLY A 253 -0.93 -3.41 -19.88
C GLY A 253 -0.69 -2.11 -20.65
N ALA A 254 0.41 -1.40 -20.36
CA ALA A 254 0.78 -0.19 -21.09
C ALA A 254 1.06 -0.46 -22.58
N ARG A 255 1.80 -1.52 -22.89
CA ARG A 255 2.12 -1.92 -24.27
C ARG A 255 0.86 -2.32 -25.05
N PHE A 256 -0.06 -3.04 -24.41
CA PHE A 256 -1.33 -3.42 -25.02
C PHE A 256 -2.21 -2.20 -25.32
N ALA A 257 -2.04 -1.12 -24.56
CA ALA A 257 -2.68 0.16 -24.84
C ALA A 257 -1.97 1.01 -25.92
N GLY A 258 -0.93 0.49 -26.56
CA GLY A 258 -0.20 1.16 -27.66
C GLY A 258 0.93 2.09 -27.20
N MET A 259 1.44 1.93 -25.97
CA MET A 259 2.65 2.60 -25.51
C MET A 259 3.90 1.83 -25.93
N ASP A 260 5.03 2.52 -26.08
CA ASP A 260 6.25 1.86 -26.50
C ASP A 260 6.86 0.99 -25.38
N ALA A 261 7.90 0.21 -25.71
CA ALA A 261 8.52 -0.69 -24.74
C ALA A 261 9.27 0.03 -23.61
N ILE A 262 9.74 1.26 -23.84
CA ILE A 262 10.47 2.06 -22.84
C ILE A 262 9.47 2.66 -21.85
N GLU A 263 8.41 3.29 -22.37
CA GLU A 263 7.26 3.75 -21.61
C GLU A 263 6.66 2.62 -20.78
N GLY A 264 6.43 1.45 -21.39
CA GLY A 264 5.88 0.29 -20.69
C GLY A 264 6.76 -0.20 -19.53
N ARG A 265 8.09 -0.21 -19.71
CA ARG A 265 9.03 -0.57 -18.61
C ARG A 265 9.04 0.47 -17.49
N ALA A 266 8.96 1.76 -17.84
CA ALA A 266 8.89 2.83 -16.85
C ALA A 266 7.58 2.77 -16.05
N ILE A 267 6.45 2.51 -16.73
CA ILE A 267 5.14 2.30 -16.08
C ILE A 267 5.19 1.07 -15.17
N GLY A 268 5.72 -0.06 -15.68
CA GLY A 268 5.91 -1.27 -14.90
C GLY A 268 6.69 -1.00 -13.61
N ALA A 269 7.85 -0.34 -13.71
CA ALA A 269 8.66 0.05 -12.55
C ALA A 269 7.91 1.00 -11.59
N GLY A 270 7.10 1.91 -12.14
CA GLY A 270 6.30 2.85 -11.34
C GLY A 270 5.18 2.19 -10.54
N MET A 271 4.73 1.01 -10.96
CA MET A 271 3.65 0.28 -10.30
C MET A 271 4.15 -0.80 -9.31
N VAL A 272 5.47 -1.01 -9.20
CA VAL A 272 6.08 -2.02 -8.30
C VAL A 272 5.86 -1.70 -6.82
N SER A 273 5.83 -0.41 -6.46
CA SER A 273 5.73 0.02 -5.06
C SER A 273 4.45 -0.53 -4.42
N ARG A 274 4.59 -1.26 -3.32
CA ARG A 274 3.50 -1.68 -2.46
C ARG A 274 3.62 -0.87 -1.19
N GLY A 275 2.75 0.11 -1.00
CA GLY A 275 2.83 1.03 0.13
C GLY A 275 1.59 0.96 1.00
N GLU A 276 1.04 2.14 1.28
CA GLU A 276 -0.04 2.35 2.25
C GLU A 276 -1.21 1.39 2.03
N MET A 277 -1.67 1.26 0.79
CA MET A 277 -2.88 0.50 0.45
C MET A 277 -2.71 -1.00 0.66
N ALA A 278 -1.54 -1.57 0.37
CA ALA A 278 -1.26 -2.98 0.63
C ALA A 278 -1.26 -3.27 2.14
N LEU A 279 -0.75 -2.35 2.95
CA LEU A 279 -0.76 -2.46 4.43
C LEU A 279 -2.17 -2.34 4.99
N VAL A 280 -2.98 -1.44 4.44
CA VAL A 280 -4.40 -1.31 4.81
C VAL A 280 -5.14 -2.62 4.54
N ILE A 281 -5.01 -3.20 3.35
CA ILE A 281 -5.66 -4.47 3.00
C ILE A 281 -5.14 -5.61 3.89
N ALA A 282 -3.83 -5.68 4.13
CA ALA A 282 -3.27 -6.69 5.03
C ALA A 282 -3.83 -6.55 6.46
N LYS A 283 -3.97 -5.33 6.99
CA LYS A 283 -4.54 -5.08 8.32
C LYS A 283 -6.03 -5.41 8.37
N ILE A 284 -6.78 -5.13 7.30
CA ILE A 284 -8.18 -5.57 7.16
C ILE A 284 -8.26 -7.11 7.21
N GLY A 285 -7.39 -7.81 6.50
CA GLY A 285 -7.32 -9.28 6.53
C GLY A 285 -6.99 -9.84 7.89
N ALA A 286 -6.02 -9.25 8.59
CA ALA A 286 -5.67 -9.64 9.95
C ALA A 286 -6.83 -9.40 10.93
N GLY A 287 -7.47 -8.22 10.88
CA GLY A 287 -8.64 -7.90 11.70
C GLY A 287 -9.86 -8.78 11.38
N ALA A 288 -9.97 -9.25 10.14
CA ALA A 288 -11.01 -10.18 9.72
C ALA A 288 -10.73 -11.65 10.12
N GLY A 289 -9.55 -11.95 10.67
CA GLY A 289 -9.12 -13.32 10.98
C GLY A 289 -8.72 -14.15 9.76
N VAL A 290 -8.50 -13.50 8.61
CA VAL A 290 -8.10 -14.15 7.35
C VAL A 290 -6.60 -14.43 7.33
N LEU A 291 -5.81 -13.50 7.85
CA LEU A 291 -4.35 -13.63 7.95
C LEU A 291 -3.96 -14.01 9.37
N ALA A 292 -3.18 -15.09 9.50
CA ALA A 292 -2.49 -15.39 10.74
C ALA A 292 -1.43 -14.29 11.05
N PRO A 293 -1.08 -14.05 12.32
CA PRO A 293 -0.07 -13.05 12.70
C PRO A 293 1.25 -13.20 11.96
N GLU A 294 1.69 -14.43 11.72
CA GLU A 294 2.93 -14.75 11.02
C GLU A 294 2.86 -14.33 9.55
N GLN A 295 1.72 -14.59 8.88
CA GLN A 295 1.50 -14.19 7.49
C GLN A 295 1.40 -12.66 7.36
N PHE A 296 0.73 -12.01 8.32
CA PHE A 296 0.65 -10.56 8.35
C PHE A 296 2.05 -9.93 8.48
N ALA A 297 2.89 -10.43 9.40
CA ALA A 297 4.26 -9.96 9.56
C ALA A 297 5.09 -10.15 8.29
N GLN A 298 4.99 -11.32 7.63
CA GLN A 298 5.67 -11.58 6.36
C GLN A 298 5.23 -10.61 5.26
N PHE A 299 3.94 -10.31 5.18
CA PHE A 299 3.40 -9.37 4.20
C PHE A 299 3.96 -7.96 4.41
N VAL A 300 4.01 -7.51 5.65
CA VAL A 300 4.62 -6.21 6.01
C VAL A 300 6.05 -6.14 5.52
N VAL A 301 6.86 -7.19 5.73
CA VAL A 301 8.25 -7.21 5.26
C VAL A 301 8.33 -7.20 3.73
N VAL A 302 7.51 -8.00 3.04
CA VAL A 302 7.47 -8.02 1.56
C VAL A 302 7.08 -6.64 1.00
N ILE A 303 6.10 -5.97 1.62
CA ILE A 303 5.66 -4.61 1.28
C ILE A 303 6.80 -3.62 1.45
N ILE A 304 7.53 -3.66 2.58
CA ILE A 304 8.69 -2.79 2.81
C ILE A 304 9.77 -3.01 1.74
N LEU A 305 10.14 -4.26 1.48
CA LEU A 305 11.20 -4.58 0.52
C LEU A 305 10.84 -4.16 -0.92
N SER A 306 9.60 -4.42 -1.34
CA SER A 306 9.13 -4.00 -2.67
C SER A 306 8.98 -2.48 -2.79
N THR A 307 8.59 -1.79 -1.71
CA THR A 307 8.63 -0.32 -1.62
C THR A 307 10.04 0.22 -1.82
N ILE A 308 11.05 -0.36 -1.18
CA ILE A 308 12.46 0.06 -1.32
C ILE A 308 12.97 -0.19 -2.75
N ALA A 309 12.56 -1.30 -3.36
CA ALA A 309 12.95 -1.64 -4.73
C ALA A 309 12.39 -0.66 -5.78
N ALA A 310 11.20 -0.10 -5.57
CA ALA A 310 10.52 0.74 -6.54
C ALA A 310 11.34 1.98 -7.00
N PRO A 311 11.85 2.87 -6.13
CA PRO A 311 12.64 4.02 -6.56
C PRO A 311 13.95 3.62 -7.24
N ILE A 312 14.58 2.51 -6.81
CA ILE A 312 15.82 1.99 -7.40
C ILE A 312 15.59 1.55 -8.85
N MET A 313 14.44 0.92 -9.12
CA MET A 313 14.06 0.48 -10.47
C MET A 313 13.52 1.61 -11.35
N LEU A 314 12.73 2.52 -10.79
CA LEU A 314 12.00 3.54 -11.55
C LEU A 314 12.92 4.65 -12.09
N LYS A 315 13.83 5.18 -11.26
CA LYS A 315 14.76 6.27 -11.65
C LYS A 315 15.49 6.00 -12.99
N PRO A 316 16.20 4.86 -13.17
CA PRO A 316 16.91 4.59 -14.42
C PRO A 316 15.99 4.33 -15.62
N MET A 317 14.74 3.92 -15.41
CA MET A 317 13.78 3.74 -16.50
C MET A 317 13.23 5.09 -16.98
N LEU A 318 12.93 6.01 -16.06
CA LEU A 318 12.46 7.36 -16.39
C LEU A 318 13.51 8.17 -17.16
N ALA A 319 14.80 7.97 -16.88
CA ALA A 319 15.88 8.62 -17.62
C ALA A 319 15.90 8.25 -19.13
N LYS A 320 15.27 7.13 -19.51
CA LYS A 320 15.17 6.67 -20.90
C LYS A 320 13.88 7.13 -21.59
N VAL A 321 12.93 7.66 -20.84
CA VAL A 321 11.66 8.19 -21.36
C VAL A 321 11.89 9.65 -21.74
N ASN A 322 11.62 9.99 -23.00
CA ASN A 322 11.69 11.36 -23.50
C ASN A 322 10.58 12.23 -22.89
#